data_AF-X1G3T6-F1
#
_entry.id   AF-X1G3T6-F1
#
_cell.length_a   1.000
_cell.length_b   1.000
_cell.length_c   1.000
_cell.angle_alpha   90.00
_cell.angle_beta   90.00
_cell.angle_gamma   90.00
#
_symmetry.space_group_name_H-M   'P 1'
#
loop_
_entity.id
_entity.type
_entity.pdbx_description
1 polymer ?
#
loop_
_entity_poly.entity_id
_entity_poly.type
_entity_poly.pdbx_seq_one_letter_code
_entity_poly.pdbx_strand_id
1 'polypeptide(L)'
;DQEKKRQKEATRAAVVKAFQTNIITESEARGHLESLEYTDTAIELYLANALFTVEEEITDDRLQTVHEAFVRRIYDYTTTVAKLGELNLPGAQVETLMERWTIEKDAKTSRPSKAELFKMFGAKVITEETLKVELEGHGYTDKYITWYMEFERKK
;
A
#
# COMPACT_ATOMS: atom_id res chain seq x y z
N ASP A 1 38.43 20.37 0.91
CA ASP A 1 38.18 19.20 1.79
C ASP A 1 36.74 18.71 1.82
N GLN A 2 35.72 19.54 2.06
CA GLN A 2 34.32 19.07 2.09
C GLN A 2 33.81 18.46 0.77
N GLU A 3 34.24 19.01 -0.37
CA GLU A 3 33.86 18.52 -1.69
C GLU A 3 34.36 17.09 -1.95
N LYS A 4 35.61 16.81 -1.57
CA LYS A 4 36.20 15.47 -1.69
C LYS A 4 35.45 14.44 -0.83
N LYS A 5 35.02 14.83 0.37
CA LYS A 5 34.20 13.99 1.26
C LYS A 5 32.83 13.68 0.65
N ARG A 6 32.15 14.70 0.10
CA ARG A 6 30.86 14.54 -0.59
C ARG A 6 30.97 13.62 -1.80
N GLN A 7 32.02 13.78 -2.61
CA GLN A 7 32.27 12.90 -3.75
C GLN A 7 32.48 11.45 -3.31
N LYS A 8 33.30 11.21 -2.27
CA LYS A 8 33.49 9.87 -1.70
C LYS A 8 32.17 9.25 -1.22
N GLU A 9 31.33 10.01 -0.51
CA GLU A 9 30.01 9.54 -0.03
C GLU A 9 29.03 9.24 -1.17
N ALA A 10 29.04 10.05 -2.24
CA ALA A 10 28.22 9.85 -3.42
C ALA A 10 28.67 8.60 -4.20
N THR A 11 29.98 8.41 -4.41
CA THR A 11 30.52 7.21 -5.06
C THR A 11 30.20 5.96 -4.25
N ARG A 12 30.35 6.00 -2.92
CA ARG A 12 29.91 4.90 -2.04
C ARG A 12 28.44 4.58 -2.24
N ALA A 13 27.56 5.59 -2.22
CA ALA A 13 26.12 5.38 -2.41
C ALA A 13 25.80 4.74 -3.78
N ALA A 14 26.49 5.16 -4.84
CA ALA A 14 26.35 4.58 -6.17
C ALA A 14 26.79 3.10 -6.22
N VAL A 15 27.92 2.77 -5.60
CA VAL A 15 28.43 1.38 -5.52
C VAL A 15 27.47 0.49 -4.75
N VAL A 16 27.02 0.94 -3.58
CA VAL A 16 26.06 0.19 -2.75
C VAL A 16 24.74 -0.04 -3.51
N LYS A 17 24.25 0.97 -4.23
CA LYS A 17 23.03 0.83 -5.05
C LYS A 17 23.23 -0.13 -6.23
N ALA A 18 24.39 -0.10 -6.89
CA ALA A 18 24.70 -1.03 -7.97
C ALA A 18 24.73 -2.49 -7.47
N PHE A 19 25.29 -2.71 -6.27
CA PHE A 19 25.25 -4.01 -5.61
C PHE A 19 23.81 -4.42 -5.24
N GLN A 20 23.06 -3.54 -4.59
CA GLN A 20 21.65 -3.76 -4.21
C GLN A 20 20.78 -4.18 -5.41
N THR A 21 21.08 -3.65 -6.59
CA THR A 21 20.35 -3.92 -7.84
C THR A 21 20.97 -5.05 -8.68
N ASN A 22 21.91 -5.82 -8.12
CA ASN A 22 22.63 -6.92 -8.79
C ASN A 22 23.37 -6.51 -10.09
N ILE A 23 23.71 -5.23 -10.25
CA ILE A 23 24.52 -4.74 -11.39
C ILE A 23 25.97 -5.17 -11.23
N ILE A 24 26.46 -5.22 -9.97
CA ILE A 24 27.80 -5.70 -9.61
C ILE A 24 27.69 -6.75 -8.51
N THR A 25 28.69 -7.63 -8.46
CA THR A 25 28.83 -8.66 -7.42
C THR A 25 29.32 -8.09 -6.10
N GLU A 26 29.20 -8.88 -5.02
CA GLU A 26 29.72 -8.49 -3.70
C GLU A 26 31.24 -8.23 -3.74
N SER A 27 31.99 -9.07 -4.46
CA SER A 27 33.45 -8.91 -4.59
C SER A 27 33.83 -7.61 -5.30
N GLU A 28 33.09 -7.23 -6.34
CA GLU A 28 33.31 -5.97 -7.07
C GLU A 28 32.95 -4.77 -6.20
N ALA A 29 31.81 -4.83 -5.50
CA ALA A 29 31.38 -3.79 -4.58
C ALA A 29 32.40 -3.57 -3.45
N ARG A 30 32.91 -4.66 -2.86
CA ARG A 30 33.96 -4.64 -1.85
C ARG A 30 35.23 -3.99 -2.38
N GLY A 31 35.73 -4.42 -3.54
CA GLY A 31 36.92 -3.82 -4.16
C GLY A 31 36.76 -2.32 -4.46
N HIS A 32 35.58 -1.89 -4.92
CA HIS A 32 35.30 -0.47 -5.13
C HIS A 32 35.29 0.33 -3.81
N LEU A 33 34.70 -0.20 -2.74
CA LEU A 33 34.65 0.48 -1.45
C LEU A 33 36.01 0.51 -0.75
N GLU A 34 36.84 -0.54 -0.90
CA GLU A 34 38.24 -0.55 -0.44
C GLU A 34 39.06 0.52 -1.16
N SER A 35 38.88 0.67 -2.49
CA SER A 35 39.56 1.71 -3.27
C SER A 35 39.20 3.14 -2.83
N LEU A 36 38.02 3.30 -2.20
CA LEU A 36 37.59 4.54 -1.59
C LEU A 36 38.11 4.71 -0.15
N GLU A 37 38.94 3.81 0.37
CA GLU A 37 39.47 3.81 1.74
C GLU A 37 38.35 3.68 2.80
N TYR A 38 37.35 2.84 2.57
CA TYR A 38 36.45 2.36 3.64
C TYR A 38 37.08 1.15 4.34
N THR A 39 36.84 1.01 5.64
CA THR A 39 37.31 -0.15 6.41
C THR A 39 36.44 -1.37 6.15
N ASP A 40 37.00 -2.57 6.32
CA ASP A 40 36.27 -3.84 6.14
C ASP A 40 34.96 -3.88 6.93
N THR A 41 34.97 -3.41 8.18
CA THR A 41 33.77 -3.31 9.02
C THR A 41 32.70 -2.38 8.42
N ALA A 42 33.11 -1.24 7.85
CA ALA A 42 32.17 -0.32 7.22
C ALA A 42 31.60 -0.91 5.92
N ILE A 43 32.44 -1.60 5.15
CA ILE A 43 32.04 -2.29 3.91
C ILE A 43 31.03 -3.38 4.21
N GLU A 44 31.32 -4.25 5.19
CA GLU A 44 30.42 -5.31 5.63
C GLU A 44 29.06 -4.76 6.04
N LEU A 45 29.04 -3.68 6.84
CA LEU A 45 27.80 -3.01 7.24
C LEU A 45 27.01 -2.47 6.04
N TYR A 46 27.68 -1.84 5.06
CA TYR A 46 27.01 -1.30 3.89
C TYR A 46 26.39 -2.39 3.00
N LEU A 47 27.11 -3.49 2.77
CA LEU A 47 26.63 -4.58 1.94
C LEU A 47 25.52 -5.38 2.65
N ALA A 48 25.65 -5.64 3.96
CA ALA A 48 24.60 -6.27 4.74
C ALA A 48 23.31 -5.43 4.75
N ASN A 49 23.42 -4.11 4.96
CA ASN A 49 22.26 -3.22 4.90
C ASN A 49 21.61 -3.21 3.50
N ALA A 50 22.40 -3.23 2.43
CA ALA A 50 21.86 -3.26 1.08
C ALA A 50 21.02 -4.52 0.82
N LEU A 51 21.49 -5.69 1.27
CA LEU A 51 20.74 -6.94 1.17
C LEU A 51 19.46 -6.91 2.02
N PHE A 52 19.56 -6.41 3.25
CA PHE A 52 18.41 -6.25 4.13
C PHE A 52 17.33 -5.35 3.52
N THR A 53 17.72 -4.21 2.92
CA THR A 53 16.77 -3.32 2.24
C THR A 53 16.05 -4.01 1.10
N VAL A 54 16.72 -4.86 0.30
CA VAL A 54 16.04 -5.62 -0.77
C VAL A 54 15.03 -6.60 -0.20
N GLU A 55 15.38 -7.31 0.87
CA GLU A 55 14.48 -8.25 1.54
C GLU A 55 13.26 -7.54 2.15
N GLU A 56 13.48 -6.37 2.76
CA GLU A 56 12.44 -5.50 3.30
C GLU A 56 11.49 -5.01 2.19
N GLU A 57 12.02 -4.47 1.09
CA GLU A 57 11.23 -4.01 -0.06
C GLU A 57 10.38 -5.14 -0.67
N ILE A 58 10.95 -6.34 -0.83
CA ILE A 58 10.20 -7.51 -1.32
C ILE A 58 9.09 -7.92 -0.34
N THR A 59 9.37 -7.85 0.97
CA THR A 59 8.39 -8.16 2.00
C THR A 59 7.25 -7.15 2.00
N ASP A 60 7.56 -5.87 1.84
CA ASP A 60 6.58 -4.78 1.73
C ASP A 60 5.71 -4.91 0.47
N ASP A 61 6.31 -5.22 -0.69
CA ASP A 61 5.56 -5.47 -1.93
C ASP A 61 4.60 -6.67 -1.80
N ARG A 62 5.05 -7.75 -1.14
CA ARG A 62 4.20 -8.91 -0.86
C ARG A 62 3.08 -8.55 0.11
N LEU A 63 3.39 -7.81 1.16
CA LEU A 63 2.41 -7.34 2.14
C LEU A 63 1.34 -6.48 1.46
N GLN A 64 1.76 -5.55 0.61
CA GLN A 64 0.87 -4.68 -0.17
C GLN A 64 0.00 -5.48 -1.15
N THR A 65 0.55 -6.51 -1.79
CA THR A 65 -0.22 -7.39 -2.68
C THR A 65 -1.32 -8.13 -1.92
N VAL A 66 -1.01 -8.69 -0.75
CA VAL A 66 -1.97 -9.41 0.11
C VAL A 66 -3.04 -8.45 0.64
N HIS A 67 -2.64 -7.24 1.04
CA HIS A 67 -3.54 -6.16 1.45
C HIS A 67 -4.58 -5.85 0.38
N GLU A 68 -4.12 -5.54 -0.83
CA GLU A 68 -5.02 -5.17 -1.93
C GLU A 68 -5.99 -6.30 -2.29
N ALA A 69 -5.51 -7.55 -2.30
CA ALA A 69 -6.33 -8.70 -2.59
C ALA A 69 -7.43 -8.91 -1.54
N PHE A 70 -7.13 -8.74 -0.24
CA PHE A 70 -8.12 -8.83 0.82
C PHE A 70 -9.15 -7.69 0.76
N VAL A 71 -8.68 -6.45 0.60
CA VAL A 71 -9.55 -5.27 0.53
C VAL A 71 -10.46 -5.31 -0.70
N ARG A 72 -9.99 -5.88 -1.83
CA ARG A 72 -10.80 -6.11 -3.04
C ARG A 72 -11.65 -7.39 -2.98
N ARG A 73 -11.70 -8.06 -1.83
CA ARG A 73 -12.48 -9.29 -1.58
C ARG A 73 -12.07 -10.48 -2.47
N ILE A 74 -10.84 -10.47 -2.99
CA ILE A 74 -10.24 -11.60 -3.72
C ILE A 74 -9.84 -12.69 -2.72
N TYR A 75 -9.28 -12.28 -1.56
CA TYR A 75 -8.98 -13.18 -0.45
C TYR A 75 -9.99 -13.01 0.69
N ASP A 76 -10.32 -14.12 1.33
CA ASP A 76 -11.06 -14.14 2.59
C ASP A 76 -10.11 -14.01 3.80
N TYR A 77 -10.67 -13.92 5.00
CA TYR A 77 -9.90 -13.74 6.23
C TYR A 77 -8.86 -14.85 6.44
N THR A 78 -9.28 -16.11 6.30
CA THR A 78 -8.43 -17.28 6.54
C THR A 78 -7.29 -17.36 5.54
N THR A 79 -7.57 -17.11 4.26
CA THR A 79 -6.56 -17.07 3.20
C THR A 79 -5.56 -15.95 3.43
N THR A 80 -6.04 -14.78 3.86
CA THR A 80 -5.18 -13.62 4.11
C THR A 80 -4.24 -13.86 5.29
N VAL A 81 -4.74 -14.42 6.40
CA VAL A 81 -3.90 -14.80 7.55
C VAL A 81 -2.84 -15.83 7.17
N ALA A 82 -3.19 -16.85 6.38
CA ALA A 82 -2.23 -17.83 5.90
C ALA A 82 -1.11 -17.18 5.06
N LYS A 83 -1.48 -16.25 4.16
CA LYS A 83 -0.53 -15.50 3.35
C LYS A 83 0.37 -14.55 4.15
N LEU A 84 -0.16 -13.91 5.18
CA LEU A 84 0.64 -13.10 6.11
C LEU A 84 1.61 -13.97 6.93
N GLY A 85 1.22 -15.20 7.26
CA GLY A 85 2.10 -16.17 7.93
C GLY A 85 3.30 -16.59 7.07
N GLU A 86 3.14 -16.67 5.74
CA GLU A 86 4.25 -16.93 4.80
C GLU A 86 5.31 -15.82 4.80
N LEU A 87 4.98 -14.62 5.31
CA LEU A 87 5.91 -13.48 5.45
C LEU A 87 6.66 -13.48 6.80
N ASN A 88 6.52 -14.52 7.61
CA ASN A 88 7.16 -14.65 8.94
C ASN A 88 6.87 -13.47 9.90
N LEU A 89 5.71 -12.82 9.74
CA LEU A 89 5.29 -11.74 10.62
C LEU A 89 4.87 -12.29 12.00
N PRO A 90 5.17 -11.58 13.11
CA PRO A 90 4.65 -11.92 14.44
C PRO A 90 3.12 -11.97 14.46
N GLY A 91 2.55 -12.92 15.21
CA GLY A 91 1.09 -13.10 15.27
C GLY A 91 0.30 -11.84 15.67
N ALA A 92 0.80 -11.07 16.65
CA ALA A 92 0.18 -9.80 17.06
C ALA A 92 0.16 -8.75 15.93
N GLN A 93 1.18 -8.75 15.07
CA GLN A 93 1.21 -7.87 13.89
C GLN A 93 0.17 -8.30 12.85
N VAL A 94 0.03 -9.61 12.63
CA VAL A 94 -1.01 -10.16 11.74
C VAL A 94 -2.41 -9.77 12.21
N GLU A 95 -2.70 -9.90 13.51
CA GLU A 95 -3.98 -9.50 14.10
C GLU A 95 -4.27 -8.01 13.88
N THR A 96 -3.29 -7.14 14.16
CA THR A 96 -3.41 -5.69 13.97
C THR A 96 -3.67 -5.32 12.50
N LEU A 97 -2.96 -5.97 11.56
CA LEU A 97 -3.16 -5.76 10.13
C LEU A 97 -4.56 -6.20 9.69
N MET A 98 -5.01 -7.37 10.13
CA MET A 98 -6.33 -7.90 9.78
C MET A 98 -7.47 -7.04 10.31
N GLU A 99 -7.36 -6.49 11.53
CA GLU A 99 -8.34 -5.54 12.06
C GLU A 99 -8.42 -4.28 11.17
N ARG A 100 -7.28 -3.65 10.90
CA ARG A 100 -7.20 -2.44 10.08
C ARG A 100 -7.74 -2.66 8.67
N TRP A 101 -7.38 -3.78 8.04
CA TRP A 101 -7.80 -4.06 6.67
C TRP A 101 -9.26 -4.48 6.58
N THR A 102 -9.82 -5.07 7.64
CA THR A 102 -11.25 -5.38 7.69
C THR A 102 -12.07 -4.09 7.70
N ILE A 103 -11.65 -3.10 8.50
CA ILE A 103 -12.24 -1.76 8.51
C ILE A 103 -12.16 -1.13 7.11
N GLU A 104 -11.00 -1.21 6.44
CA GLU A 104 -10.83 -0.66 5.10
C GLU A 104 -11.71 -1.37 4.04
N LYS A 105 -11.75 -2.71 4.07
CA LYS A 105 -12.57 -3.53 3.17
C LYS A 105 -14.05 -3.20 3.32
N ASP A 106 -14.51 -2.98 4.55
CA ASP A 106 -15.90 -2.64 4.83
C ASP A 106 -16.21 -1.19 4.43
N ALA A 107 -15.28 -0.26 4.64
CA ALA A 107 -15.37 1.12 4.16
C ALA A 107 -15.40 1.21 2.62
N LYS A 108 -14.75 0.29 1.91
CA LYS A 108 -14.76 0.18 0.44
C LYS A 108 -15.92 -0.65 -0.12
N THR A 109 -17.02 -0.84 0.63
CA THR A 109 -18.25 -1.38 0.02
C THR A 109 -18.65 -0.49 -1.16
N SER A 110 -18.56 -1.02 -2.38
CA SER A 110 -18.95 -0.32 -3.60
C SER A 110 -20.41 0.10 -3.48
N ARG A 111 -20.63 1.38 -3.14
CA ARG A 111 -21.96 1.97 -3.19
C ARG A 111 -22.27 2.34 -4.64
N PRO A 112 -23.49 2.05 -5.13
CA PRO A 112 -23.91 2.54 -6.43
C PRO A 112 -23.68 4.05 -6.51
N SER A 113 -23.13 4.54 -7.61
CA SER A 113 -22.95 5.99 -7.80
C SER A 113 -24.29 6.72 -7.70
N LYS A 114 -24.28 8.03 -7.43
CA LYS A 114 -25.50 8.86 -7.44
C LYS A 114 -26.38 8.60 -8.68
N ALA A 115 -25.76 8.49 -9.86
CA ALA A 115 -26.48 8.25 -11.11
C ALA A 115 -27.12 6.85 -11.15
N GLU A 116 -26.46 5.83 -10.62
CA GLU A 116 -27.01 4.47 -10.50
C GLU A 116 -28.13 4.40 -9.47
N LEU A 117 -27.99 5.07 -8.32
CA LEU A 117 -29.05 5.18 -7.31
C LEU A 117 -30.33 5.80 -7.91
N PHE A 118 -30.20 6.89 -8.67
CA PHE A 118 -31.36 7.49 -9.34
C PHE A 118 -31.96 6.61 -10.43
N LYS A 119 -31.13 5.87 -11.19
CA LYS A 119 -31.63 4.85 -12.12
C LYS A 119 -32.39 3.74 -11.40
N MET A 120 -31.86 3.23 -10.29
CA MET A 120 -32.50 2.20 -9.46
C MET A 120 -33.81 2.70 -8.84
N PHE A 121 -33.83 3.95 -8.37
CA PHE A 121 -35.04 4.58 -7.85
C PHE A 121 -36.12 4.75 -8.94
N GLY A 122 -35.74 5.27 -10.11
CA GLY A 122 -36.65 5.38 -11.26
C GLY A 122 -37.16 4.02 -11.75
N ALA A 123 -36.33 2.97 -11.67
CA ALA A 123 -36.71 1.59 -11.95
C ALA A 123 -37.49 0.91 -10.80
N LYS A 124 -37.77 1.63 -9.69
CA LYS A 124 -38.46 1.14 -8.48
C LYS A 124 -37.77 -0.05 -7.80
N VAL A 125 -36.46 -0.19 -7.98
CA VAL A 125 -35.62 -1.21 -7.31
C VAL A 125 -35.36 -0.81 -5.85
N ILE A 126 -35.28 0.49 -5.57
CA ILE A 126 -35.11 1.05 -4.23
C ILE A 126 -36.20 2.07 -3.92
N THR A 127 -36.50 2.29 -2.64
CA THR A 127 -37.50 3.27 -2.19
C THR A 127 -36.89 4.67 -2.06
N GLU A 128 -37.74 5.69 -1.88
CA GLU A 128 -37.28 7.05 -1.56
C GLU A 128 -36.49 7.09 -0.26
N GLU A 129 -36.91 6.32 0.75
CA GLU A 129 -36.21 6.22 2.03
C GLU A 129 -34.83 5.58 1.89
N THR A 130 -34.72 4.49 1.11
CA THR A 130 -33.43 3.87 0.78
C THR A 130 -32.53 4.82 -0.01
N LEU A 131 -33.09 5.54 -0.99
CA LEU A 131 -32.33 6.53 -1.76
C LEU A 131 -31.77 7.65 -0.87
N LYS A 132 -32.56 8.14 0.10
CA LYS A 132 -32.13 9.15 1.06
C LYS A 132 -30.96 8.64 1.91
N VAL A 133 -31.08 7.44 2.50
CA VAL A 133 -30.02 6.82 3.32
C VAL A 133 -28.73 6.61 2.53
N GLU A 134 -28.83 6.14 1.29
CA GLU A 134 -27.64 5.96 0.43
C GLU A 134 -26.98 7.31 0.08
N LEU A 135 -27.76 8.36 -0.21
CA LEU A 135 -27.22 9.70 -0.46
C LEU A 135 -26.59 10.32 0.79
N GLU A 136 -27.16 10.12 1.98
CA GLU A 136 -26.51 10.49 3.25
C GLU A 136 -25.18 9.73 3.40
N GLY A 137 -25.18 8.44 3.07
CA GLY A 137 -23.99 7.62 3.03
C GLY A 137 -22.92 8.14 2.05
N HIS A 138 -23.31 8.78 0.95
CA HIS A 138 -22.39 9.45 0.04
C HIS A 138 -21.91 10.83 0.53
N GLY A 139 -22.32 11.26 1.72
CA GLY A 139 -21.94 12.52 2.33
C GLY A 139 -22.75 13.73 1.85
N TYR A 140 -23.90 13.51 1.21
CA TYR A 140 -24.81 14.62 0.87
C TYR A 140 -25.54 15.11 2.13
N THR A 141 -25.68 16.43 2.25
CA THR A 141 -26.47 17.04 3.33
C THR A 141 -27.96 16.99 3.00
N ASP A 142 -28.82 17.03 4.02
CA ASP A 142 -30.29 17.04 3.89
C ASP A 142 -30.80 18.06 2.87
N LYS A 143 -30.17 19.24 2.82
CA LYS A 143 -30.48 20.29 1.85
C LYS A 143 -30.34 19.81 0.41
N TYR A 144 -29.20 19.19 0.08
CA TYR A 144 -28.94 18.72 -1.28
C TYR A 144 -29.75 17.49 -1.63
N ILE A 145 -29.98 16.59 -0.67
CA ILE A 145 -30.86 15.44 -0.86
C ILE A 145 -32.27 15.93 -1.23
N THR A 146 -32.82 16.88 -0.47
CA THR A 146 -34.14 17.48 -0.75
C THR A 146 -34.20 18.04 -2.18
N TRP A 147 -33.17 18.76 -2.63
CA TRP A 147 -33.11 19.29 -4.00
C TRP A 147 -33.09 18.20 -5.07
N TYR A 148 -32.31 17.14 -4.86
CA TYR A 148 -32.29 16.02 -5.82
C TYR A 148 -33.62 15.26 -5.86
N MET A 149 -34.28 15.08 -4.71
CA MET A 149 -35.60 14.45 -4.64
C MET A 149 -36.65 15.27 -5.39
N GLU A 150 -36.65 16.59 -5.18
CA GLU A 150 -37.54 17.51 -5.91
C GLU A 150 -37.23 17.55 -7.41
N PHE A 151 -35.95 17.43 -7.80
CA PHE A 151 -35.55 17.38 -9.19
C PHE A 151 -36.08 16.12 -9.90
N GLU A 152 -35.92 14.94 -9.31
CA GLU A 152 -36.45 13.71 -9.92
C GLU A 152 -37.98 13.62 -9.92
N ARG A 153 -38.67 14.21 -8.94
CA ARG A 153 -40.15 14.29 -8.95
C ARG A 153 -40.70 15.14 -10.09
N LYS A 154 -39.90 16.06 -10.62
CA LYS A 154 -40.28 16.99 -11.70
C LYS A 154 -39.91 16.48 -13.09
N LYS A 155 -39.27 15.32 -13.17
CA LYS A 155 -38.85 14.66 -14.40
C LYS A 155 -39.94 13.72 -14.91
#